data_AF-A0A9X1NME2-F1
#
_entry.id   AF-A0A9X1NME2-F1
#
_cell.length_a   1.000
_cell.length_b   1.000
_cell.length_c   1.000
_cell.angle_alpha   90.00
_cell.angle_beta   90.00
_cell.angle_gamma   90.00
#
_symmetry.space_group_name_H-M   'P 1'
#
loop_
_entity.id
_entity.type
_entity.pdbx_description
1 polymer ?
#
loop_
_entity_poly.entity_id
_entity_poly.type
_entity_poly.pdbx_seq_one_letter_code
_entity_poly.pdbx_strand_id
1 'polypeptide(L)'
;MSKPETEAAPAAPPPEPGSRPEPEVKRLSGRGLLWRALALAVGTLLIVNGSVYGNDTHWPFASMGQFAFRVGDNDSIRSTFLAAVDEDGNLQRVALSHNNIGIARAEVEGQQRNFILEPQMLSALAENYARRHPGSPELVQLWLCQDITELYKGRERGTSIETMVGWPANTLIPESLPEPGGEKVAVDLDAPENSRPNTDESTGQSGQESR
;
A
#
# COMPACT_ATOMS: atom_id res chain seq x y z
N MET A 1 -72.56 -12.54 -69.88
CA MET A 1 -71.38 -12.16 -70.68
C MET A 1 -71.21 -10.65 -70.56
N SER A 2 -70.09 -10.04 -70.17
CA SER A 2 -68.70 -10.48 -70.06
C SER A 2 -67.99 -9.67 -68.96
N LYS A 3 -66.98 -10.28 -68.32
CA LYS A 3 -66.14 -9.69 -67.27
C LYS A 3 -64.96 -8.96 -67.95
N PRO A 4 -64.54 -7.74 -67.54
CA PRO A 4 -63.25 -7.22 -67.98
C PRO A 4 -62.15 -7.65 -67.00
N GLU A 5 -61.03 -8.06 -67.60
CA GLU A 5 -59.81 -8.59 -66.98
C GLU A 5 -59.09 -7.58 -66.10
N THR A 6 -58.49 -8.09 -65.02
CA THR A 6 -57.55 -7.37 -64.17
C THR A 6 -56.19 -7.33 -64.86
N GLU A 7 -55.79 -6.16 -65.35
CA GLU A 7 -54.47 -5.90 -65.89
C GLU A 7 -53.47 -5.72 -64.73
N ALA A 8 -52.52 -6.66 -64.62
CA ALA A 8 -51.46 -6.62 -63.61
C ALA A 8 -50.43 -5.55 -63.98
N ALA A 9 -50.20 -4.59 -63.08
CA ALA A 9 -49.15 -3.58 -63.23
C ALA A 9 -47.75 -4.23 -63.25
N PRO A 10 -46.80 -3.75 -64.07
CA PRO A 10 -45.45 -4.31 -64.13
C PRO A 10 -44.69 -4.05 -62.82
N ALA A 11 -44.06 -5.11 -62.28
CA ALA A 11 -43.21 -5.03 -61.10
C ALA A 11 -42.03 -4.10 -61.34
N ALA A 12 -41.78 -3.18 -60.38
CA ALA A 12 -40.66 -2.25 -60.44
C ALA A 12 -39.30 -2.99 -60.46
N PRO A 13 -38.29 -2.50 -61.22
CA PRO A 13 -36.99 -3.15 -61.28
C PRO A 13 -36.26 -3.11 -59.92
N PRO A 14 -35.44 -4.12 -59.60
CA PRO A 14 -34.71 -4.18 -58.34
C PRO A 14 -33.70 -3.02 -58.23
N PRO A 15 -33.51 -2.44 -57.02
CA PRO A 15 -32.60 -1.31 -56.82
C PRO A 15 -31.15 -1.69 -57.10
N GLU A 16 -30.42 -0.80 -57.78
CA GLU A 16 -29.04 -1.07 -58.19
C GLU A 16 -28.08 -1.25 -57.00
N PRO A 17 -27.18 -2.26 -57.05
CA PRO A 17 -26.16 -2.46 -56.03
C PRO A 17 -25.09 -1.35 -56.10
N GLY A 18 -25.33 -0.25 -55.37
CA GLY A 18 -24.42 0.90 -55.28
C GLY A 18 -24.97 2.08 -54.48
N SER A 19 -26.27 2.12 -54.20
CA SER A 19 -26.93 3.20 -53.46
C SER A 19 -26.80 3.05 -51.93
N ARG A 20 -25.56 3.07 -51.40
CA ARG A 20 -25.38 3.41 -49.98
C ARG A 20 -25.34 4.94 -49.90
N PRO A 21 -26.27 5.61 -49.19
CA PRO A 21 -26.21 7.06 -49.06
C PRO A 21 -24.87 7.43 -48.44
N GLU A 22 -24.11 8.31 -49.11
CA GLU A 22 -22.87 8.83 -48.55
C GLU A 22 -23.19 9.50 -47.20
N PRO A 23 -22.38 9.27 -46.15
CA PRO A 23 -22.68 9.78 -44.83
C PRO A 23 -22.73 11.32 -44.88
N GLU A 24 -23.92 11.87 -44.62
CA GLU A 24 -24.15 13.31 -44.61
C GLU A 24 -23.29 13.97 -43.53
N VAL A 25 -22.28 14.73 -43.95
CA VAL A 25 -21.34 15.40 -43.04
C VAL A 25 -22.02 16.63 -42.44
N LYS A 26 -22.60 16.47 -41.25
CA LYS A 26 -23.23 17.57 -40.52
C LYS A 26 -22.16 18.47 -39.88
N ARG A 27 -22.02 19.70 -40.40
CA ARG A 27 -21.11 20.70 -39.82
C ARG A 27 -21.63 21.20 -38.47
N LEU A 28 -20.74 21.28 -37.49
CA LEU A 28 -21.06 21.83 -36.18
C LEU A 28 -21.37 23.32 -36.29
N SER A 29 -22.45 23.75 -35.63
CA SER A 29 -22.73 25.18 -35.51
C SER A 29 -21.67 25.84 -34.62
N GLY A 30 -21.37 27.12 -34.86
CA GLY A 30 -20.40 27.86 -34.04
C GLY A 30 -20.74 27.85 -32.54
N ARG A 31 -22.04 27.86 -32.21
CA ARG A 31 -22.54 27.75 -30.82
C ARG A 31 -22.27 26.38 -30.21
N GLY A 32 -22.46 25.31 -31.00
CA GLY A 32 -22.17 23.94 -30.55
C GLY A 32 -20.68 23.70 -30.34
N LEU A 33 -19.83 24.28 -31.20
CA LEU A 33 -18.39 24.26 -31.04
C LEU A 33 -17.95 24.99 -29.76
N LEU A 34 -18.48 26.20 -29.55
CA LEU A 34 -18.12 27.05 -28.42
C LEU A 34 -18.52 26.42 -27.07
N TRP A 35 -19.70 25.81 -26.99
CA TRP A 35 -20.12 25.12 -25.77
C TRP A 35 -19.24 23.91 -25.42
N ARG A 36 -18.86 23.12 -26.42
CA ARG A 36 -17.95 21.97 -26.22
C ARG A 36 -16.57 22.42 -25.81
N ALA A 37 -16.03 23.47 -26.45
CA ALA A 37 -14.74 24.04 -26.09
C ALA A 37 -14.73 24.56 -24.65
N LEU A 38 -15.82 25.23 -24.23
CA LEU A 38 -15.96 25.73 -22.86
C LEU A 38 -16.07 24.59 -21.84
N ALA A 39 -16.89 23.57 -22.10
CA ALA A 39 -17.01 22.40 -21.22
C ALA A 39 -15.66 21.68 -21.05
N LEU A 40 -14.90 21.56 -22.15
CA LEU A 40 -13.57 20.95 -22.12
C LEU A 40 -12.57 21.82 -21.35
N ALA A 41 -12.54 23.13 -21.59
CA ALA A 41 -11.68 24.06 -20.86
C ALA A 41 -11.96 24.04 -19.35
N VAL A 42 -13.24 24.03 -18.95
CA VAL A 42 -13.64 23.94 -17.54
C VAL A 42 -13.20 22.60 -16.95
N GLY A 43 -13.47 21.49 -17.62
CA GLY A 43 -13.04 20.16 -17.15
C GLY A 43 -11.52 20.06 -17.00
N THR A 44 -10.76 20.57 -17.97
CA THR A 44 -9.30 20.60 -17.93
C THR A 44 -8.79 21.46 -16.77
N LEU A 45 -9.35 22.66 -16.57
CA LEU A 45 -8.97 23.52 -15.46
C LEU A 45 -9.24 22.88 -14.10
N LEU A 46 -10.38 22.21 -13.95
CA LEU A 46 -10.73 21.49 -12.72
C LEU A 46 -9.72 20.35 -12.45
N ILE A 47 -9.38 19.55 -13.46
CA ILE A 47 -8.39 18.46 -13.34
C ILE A 47 -6.99 19.00 -13.01
N VAL A 48 -6.51 20.02 -13.73
CA VAL A 48 -5.17 20.60 -13.50
C VAL A 48 -5.08 21.21 -12.12
N ASN A 49 -6.13 21.93 -11.68
CA ASN A 49 -6.16 22.51 -10.34
C ASN A 49 -6.16 21.43 -9.26
N GLY A 50 -7.01 20.41 -9.39
CA GLY A 50 -7.04 19.27 -8.47
C GLY A 50 -5.77 18.41 -8.49
N SER A 51 -5.02 18.37 -9.59
CA SER A 51 -3.77 17.60 -9.67
C SER A 51 -2.57 18.33 -9.06
N VAL A 52 -2.50 19.66 -9.21
CA VAL A 52 -1.36 20.46 -8.70
C VAL A 52 -1.53 20.83 -7.23
N TYR A 53 -2.77 21.08 -6.80
CA TYR A 53 -3.06 21.59 -5.46
C TYR A 53 -4.05 20.73 -4.67
N GLY A 54 -4.70 19.76 -5.31
CA GLY A 54 -5.75 18.96 -4.68
C GLY A 54 -5.19 17.85 -3.79
N ASN A 55 -5.95 17.58 -2.73
CA ASN A 55 -5.88 16.36 -1.92
C ASN A 55 -7.19 15.55 -2.15
N ASP A 56 -7.31 14.39 -1.49
CA ASP A 56 -8.39 13.42 -1.75
C ASP A 56 -9.82 13.95 -1.51
N THR A 57 -10.01 15.11 -0.86
CA THR A 57 -11.35 15.73 -0.71
C THR A 57 -11.87 16.43 -1.97
N HIS A 58 -11.04 16.58 -3.01
CA HIS A 58 -11.38 17.30 -4.26
C HIS A 58 -11.95 16.38 -5.36
N TRP A 59 -12.30 15.15 -5.01
CA TRP A 59 -13.00 14.23 -5.91
C TRP A 59 -14.40 14.74 -6.28
N PRO A 60 -14.85 14.65 -7.56
CA PRO A 60 -14.32 13.88 -8.70
C PRO A 60 -13.38 14.59 -9.71
N PHE A 61 -12.77 15.73 -9.38
CA PHE A 61 -11.82 16.42 -10.28
C PHE A 61 -10.44 16.53 -9.62
N ALA A 62 -9.89 15.34 -9.31
CA ALA A 62 -9.23 14.96 -8.05
C ALA A 62 -7.76 14.52 -8.16
N SER A 63 -7.14 14.20 -7.00
CA SER A 63 -6.02 13.27 -6.88
C SER A 63 -6.47 11.81 -7.07
N MET A 64 -5.72 11.05 -7.87
CA MET A 64 -5.74 9.58 -7.96
C MET A 64 -4.33 9.04 -7.65
N GLY A 65 -3.72 9.44 -6.54
CA GLY A 65 -2.42 8.91 -6.13
C GLY A 65 -2.56 7.44 -5.75
N GLN A 66 -2.49 6.51 -6.71
CA GLN A 66 -2.89 5.15 -6.36
C GLN A 66 -1.85 4.43 -5.47
N PHE A 67 -0.52 4.48 -5.70
CA PHE A 67 0.44 3.78 -4.80
C PHE A 67 1.91 4.25 -4.80
N ALA A 68 2.26 5.47 -5.24
CA ALA A 68 3.66 5.92 -5.22
C ALA A 68 3.79 7.39 -4.81
N PHE A 69 4.12 7.61 -3.54
CA PHE A 69 4.52 8.92 -3.04
C PHE A 69 6.05 8.99 -3.03
N ARG A 70 6.62 10.09 -3.54
CA ARG A 70 8.05 10.33 -3.41
C ARG A 70 8.33 10.76 -1.98
N VAL A 71 9.10 9.94 -1.26
CA VAL A 71 9.65 10.32 0.05
C VAL A 71 10.66 11.45 -0.18
N GLY A 72 10.65 12.46 0.68
CA GLY A 72 11.56 13.59 0.58
C GLY A 72 13.03 13.15 0.66
N ASP A 73 13.93 13.87 0.00
CA ASP A 73 15.35 13.48 -0.06
C ASP A 73 16.05 13.46 1.32
N ASN A 74 15.45 14.07 2.34
CA ASN A 74 15.92 14.06 3.73
C ASN A 74 14.84 13.56 4.71
N ASP A 75 13.95 12.68 4.24
CA ASP A 75 12.85 12.11 5.01
C ASP A 75 13.10 10.62 5.31
N SER A 76 12.18 9.92 5.96
CA SER A 76 12.30 8.52 6.36
C SER A 76 11.38 7.61 5.57
N ILE A 77 11.87 6.43 5.19
CA ILE A 77 11.06 5.33 4.65
C ILE A 77 10.70 4.42 5.82
N ARG A 78 9.41 4.14 6.00
CA ARG A 78 8.91 3.27 7.08
C ARG A 78 8.31 2.01 6.48
N SER A 79 8.72 0.85 6.99
CA SER A 79 8.20 -0.46 6.55
C SER A 79 7.73 -1.27 7.76
N THR A 80 6.44 -1.59 7.79
CA THR A 80 5.85 -2.31 8.93
C THR A 80 6.07 -3.81 8.82
N PHE A 81 6.43 -4.43 9.96
CA PHE A 81 6.58 -5.87 10.08
C PHE A 81 6.18 -6.33 11.48
N LEU A 82 6.08 -7.66 11.64
CA LEU A 82 5.78 -8.30 12.91
C LEU A 82 7.02 -9.02 13.42
N ALA A 83 7.44 -8.75 14.64
CA ALA A 83 8.38 -9.58 15.37
C ALA A 83 7.60 -10.52 16.29
N ALA A 84 8.06 -11.75 16.46
CA ALA A 84 7.42 -12.70 17.37
C ALA A 84 8.44 -13.59 18.06
N VAL A 85 8.13 -13.98 19.30
CA VAL A 85 8.80 -15.08 20.00
C VAL A 85 7.86 -16.27 20.05
N ASP A 86 8.40 -17.45 19.74
CA ASP A 86 7.68 -18.71 19.83
C ASP A 86 7.80 -19.39 21.21
N GLU A 87 7.01 -20.43 21.46
CA GLU A 87 7.01 -21.19 22.72
C GLU A 87 8.38 -21.80 23.07
N ASP A 88 9.22 -22.03 22.06
CA ASP A 88 10.58 -22.53 22.21
C ASP A 88 11.58 -21.40 22.55
N GLY A 89 11.12 -20.15 22.68
CA GLY A 89 11.92 -18.98 23.01
C GLY A 89 12.66 -18.36 21.83
N ASN A 90 12.28 -18.69 20.59
CA ASN A 90 12.96 -18.15 19.41
C ASN A 90 12.29 -16.89 18.88
N LEU A 91 13.06 -15.80 18.77
CA LEU A 91 12.69 -14.56 18.12
C LEU A 91 12.85 -14.66 16.60
N GLN A 92 11.82 -14.20 15.88
CA GLN A 92 11.76 -14.22 14.43
C GLN A 92 10.95 -13.07 13.87
N ARG A 93 11.28 -12.66 12.63
CA ARG A 93 10.42 -11.77 11.84
C ARG A 93 9.34 -12.59 11.14
N VAL A 94 8.09 -12.25 11.38
CA VAL A 94 6.92 -12.89 10.77
C VAL A 94 6.41 -12.01 9.64
N ALA A 95 6.41 -12.56 8.42
CA ALA A 95 5.94 -11.83 7.24
C ALA A 95 4.43 -11.54 7.33
N LEU A 96 4.04 -10.27 7.21
CA LEU A 96 2.64 -9.81 7.12
C LEU A 96 2.06 -10.11 5.73
N SER A 97 1.65 -11.37 5.53
CA SER A 97 1.03 -11.85 4.31
C SER A 97 -0.18 -12.74 4.58
N HIS A 98 -1.11 -12.80 3.62
CA HIS A 98 -2.29 -13.66 3.68
C HIS A 98 -1.94 -15.14 3.92
N ASN A 99 -0.84 -15.62 3.34
CA ASN A 99 -0.41 -17.01 3.44
C ASN A 99 0.21 -17.34 4.80
N ASN A 100 0.89 -16.38 5.42
CA ASN A 100 1.61 -16.60 6.68
C ASN A 100 0.69 -16.37 7.90
N ILE A 101 0.04 -15.20 7.96
CA ILE A 101 -0.69 -14.72 9.13
C ILE A 101 -2.15 -14.34 8.79
N GLY A 102 -2.55 -14.42 7.52
CA GLY A 102 -3.94 -14.20 7.12
C GLY A 102 -4.32 -12.75 6.82
N ILE A 103 -3.38 -11.83 6.95
CA ILE A 103 -3.58 -10.40 6.70
C ILE A 103 -2.39 -9.83 5.94
N ALA A 104 -2.63 -8.92 5.01
CA ALA A 104 -1.57 -8.21 4.30
C ALA A 104 -1.02 -7.05 5.13
N ARG A 105 0.26 -6.72 4.93
CA ARG A 105 0.92 -5.55 5.53
C ARG A 105 0.08 -4.26 5.41
N ALA A 106 -0.45 -3.98 4.21
CA ALA A 106 -1.22 -2.75 3.96
C ALA A 106 -2.47 -2.63 4.84
N GLU A 107 -3.12 -3.75 5.17
CA GLU A 107 -4.28 -3.76 6.07
C GLU A 107 -3.84 -3.47 7.51
N VAL A 108 -2.72 -4.07 7.94
CA VAL A 108 -2.13 -3.80 9.27
C VAL A 108 -1.72 -2.33 9.40
N GLU A 109 -1.10 -1.76 8.36
CA GLU A 109 -0.73 -0.34 8.31
C GLU A 109 -1.96 0.58 8.36
N GLY A 110 -3.03 0.23 7.63
CA GLY A 110 -4.30 0.97 7.68
C GLY A 110 -4.98 0.92 9.05
N GLN A 111 -4.77 -0.16 9.81
CA GLN A 111 -5.32 -0.34 11.16
C GLN A 111 -4.32 -0.09 12.29
N GLN A 112 -3.14 0.49 12.01
CA GLN A 112 -2.07 0.66 12.99
C GLN A 112 -2.53 1.34 14.28
N ARG A 113 -3.40 2.36 14.16
CA ARG A 113 -3.98 3.04 15.33
C ARG A 113 -4.79 2.11 16.22
N ASN A 114 -5.54 1.16 15.65
CA ASN A 114 -6.33 0.20 16.40
C ASN A 114 -5.43 -0.77 17.16
N PHE A 115 -4.33 -1.25 16.54
CA PHE A 115 -3.35 -2.08 17.23
C PHE A 115 -2.68 -1.36 18.40
N ILE A 116 -2.38 -0.06 18.27
CA ILE A 116 -1.80 0.74 19.37
C ILE A 116 -2.80 0.93 20.51
N LEU A 117 -4.08 1.19 20.18
CA LEU A 117 -5.13 1.40 21.18
C LEU A 117 -5.56 0.08 21.86
N GLU A 118 -5.53 -1.02 21.10
CA GLU A 118 -5.96 -2.35 21.54
C GLU A 118 -4.86 -3.39 21.23
N PRO A 119 -3.77 -3.44 22.03
CA PRO A 119 -2.66 -4.37 21.82
C PRO A 119 -3.08 -5.84 21.75
N GLN A 120 -4.16 -6.19 22.45
CA GLN A 120 -4.79 -7.52 22.43
C GLN A 120 -5.17 -8.01 21.03
N MET A 121 -5.36 -7.12 20.05
CA MET A 121 -5.59 -7.52 18.65
C MET A 121 -4.43 -8.34 18.06
N LEU A 122 -3.22 -8.21 18.60
CA LEU A 122 -2.07 -9.03 18.22
C LEU A 122 -2.27 -10.51 18.58
N SER A 123 -3.05 -10.86 19.61
CA SER A 123 -3.32 -12.27 19.93
C SER A 123 -4.08 -12.98 18.80
N ALA A 124 -5.01 -12.28 18.14
CA ALA A 124 -5.73 -12.82 16.99
C ALA A 124 -4.79 -13.12 15.81
N LEU A 125 -3.68 -12.36 15.68
CA LEU A 125 -2.64 -12.63 14.70
C LEU A 125 -1.83 -13.88 15.06
N ALA A 126 -1.51 -14.06 16.34
CA ALA A 126 -0.85 -15.28 16.85
C ALA A 126 -1.70 -16.53 16.59
N GLU A 127 -3.01 -16.49 16.90
CA GLU A 127 -3.93 -17.58 16.62
C GLU A 127 -4.04 -17.88 15.12
N ASN A 128 -4.06 -16.84 14.28
CA ASN A 128 -4.12 -17.00 12.84
C ASN A 128 -2.87 -17.67 12.27
N TYR A 129 -1.70 -17.41 12.86
CA TYR A 129 -0.45 -18.07 12.52
C TYR A 129 -0.51 -19.55 12.90
N ALA A 130 -0.89 -19.88 14.14
CA ALA A 130 -1.02 -21.26 14.62
C ALA A 130 -1.99 -22.08 13.74
N ARG A 131 -3.15 -21.51 13.36
CA ARG A 131 -4.11 -22.16 12.44
C ARG A 131 -3.53 -22.45 11.06
N ARG A 132 -2.60 -21.62 10.57
CA ARG A 132 -2.00 -21.75 9.23
C ARG A 132 -0.77 -22.62 9.21
N HIS A 133 -0.10 -22.79 10.36
CA HIS A 133 1.15 -23.54 10.47
C HIS A 133 0.98 -24.70 11.45
N PRO A 134 0.13 -25.70 11.13
CA PRO A 134 -0.08 -26.85 12.00
C PRO A 134 1.24 -27.62 12.14
N GLY A 135 1.79 -27.64 13.36
CA GLY A 135 3.07 -28.28 13.68
C GLY A 135 4.26 -27.34 13.84
N SER A 136 4.07 -26.02 13.63
CA SER A 136 5.03 -25.02 14.11
C SER A 136 4.74 -24.65 15.57
N PRO A 137 5.77 -24.27 16.35
CA PRO A 137 5.58 -23.75 17.71
C PRO A 137 4.64 -22.53 17.72
N GLU A 138 3.82 -22.40 18.76
CA GLU A 138 2.90 -21.26 18.86
C GLU A 138 3.66 -19.96 19.14
N LEU A 139 3.09 -18.82 18.72
CA LEU A 139 3.67 -17.51 18.99
C LEU A 139 3.13 -16.98 20.31
N VAL A 140 4.02 -16.77 21.28
CA VAL A 140 3.66 -16.37 22.65
C VAL A 140 3.83 -14.89 22.92
N GLN A 141 4.71 -14.21 22.17
CA GLN A 141 4.88 -12.77 22.24
C GLN A 141 4.99 -12.19 20.83
N LEU A 142 4.32 -11.07 20.59
CA LEU A 142 4.27 -10.40 19.30
C LEU A 142 4.51 -8.91 19.49
N TRP A 143 5.22 -8.31 18.54
CA TRP A 143 5.39 -6.87 18.44
C TRP A 143 5.14 -6.40 17.01
N LEU A 144 4.34 -5.34 16.89
CA LEU A 144 4.23 -4.58 15.67
C LEU A 144 5.37 -3.56 15.62
N CYS A 145 6.22 -3.64 14.60
CA CYS A 145 7.43 -2.83 14.48
C CYS A 145 7.50 -2.14 13.12
N GLN A 146 8.34 -1.12 13.03
CA GLN A 146 8.69 -0.46 11.77
C GLN A 146 10.20 -0.42 11.58
N ASP A 147 10.67 -0.82 10.39
CA ASP A 147 12.00 -0.45 9.91
C ASP A 147 11.94 1.00 9.41
N ILE A 148 12.80 1.85 9.94
CA ILE A 148 12.90 3.27 9.59
C ILE A 148 14.24 3.48 8.90
N THR A 149 14.22 3.67 7.59
CA THR A 149 15.39 4.03 6.81
C THR A 149 15.44 5.54 6.63
N GLU A 150 16.39 6.20 7.27
CA GLU A 150 16.63 7.64 7.11
C GLU A 150 17.30 7.93 5.77
N LEU A 151 16.78 8.92 5.05
CA LEU A 151 17.40 9.43 3.82
C LEU A 151 18.15 10.74 4.09
N TYR A 152 19.26 10.92 3.39
CA TYR A 152 19.97 12.18 3.27
C TYR A 152 20.40 12.38 1.82
N LYS A 153 19.94 13.47 1.20
CA LYS A 153 20.12 13.74 -0.24
C LYS A 153 19.72 12.55 -1.13
N GLY A 154 18.62 11.89 -0.78
CA GLY A 154 18.04 10.76 -1.53
C GLY A 154 18.82 9.46 -1.40
N ARG A 155 19.76 9.36 -0.44
CA ARG A 155 20.51 8.14 -0.13
C ARG A 155 20.23 7.70 1.29
N GLU A 156 20.23 6.39 1.52
CA GLU A 156 20.16 5.83 2.87
C GLU A 156 21.34 6.32 3.72
N ARG A 157 21.01 6.79 4.92
CA ARG A 157 21.96 7.24 5.94
C ARG A 157 22.10 6.22 7.06
N GLY A 158 21.00 5.58 7.42
CA GLY A 158 20.94 4.58 8.48
C GLY A 158 19.55 3.99 8.57
N THR A 159 19.47 2.82 9.20
CA THR A 159 18.21 2.13 9.45
C THR A 159 18.09 1.85 10.95
N SER A 160 16.91 2.09 11.51
CA SER A 160 16.56 1.78 12.90
C SER A 160 15.23 1.04 12.96
N ILE A 161 14.95 0.42 14.11
CA ILE A 161 13.69 -0.29 14.33
C ILE A 161 12.94 0.39 15.45
N GLU A 162 11.68 0.72 15.20
CA GLU A 162 10.78 1.28 16.19
C GLU A 162 9.71 0.25 16.57
N THR A 163 9.58 -0.04 17.87
CA THR A 163 8.48 -0.87 18.38
C THR A 163 7.25 0.00 18.56
N MET A 164 6.17 -0.33 17.85
CA MET A 164 4.91 0.43 17.94
C MET A 164 4.07 -0.06 19.13
N VAL A 165 3.90 -1.37 19.23
CA VAL A 165 3.09 -2.02 20.25
C VAL A 165 3.48 -3.50 20.41
N GLY A 166 3.43 -4.01 21.64
CA GLY A 166 3.68 -5.41 21.99
C GLY A 166 2.52 -6.05 22.75
N TRP A 167 2.43 -7.38 22.63
CA TRP A 167 1.50 -8.25 23.35
C TRP A 167 2.23 -9.55 23.74
N PRO A 168 1.96 -10.15 24.92
CA PRO A 168 0.98 -9.76 25.95
C PRO A 168 1.39 -8.55 26.78
N ALA A 169 2.69 -8.24 26.83
CA ALA A 169 3.21 -7.04 27.43
C ALA A 169 3.73 -6.07 26.35
N ASN A 170 3.48 -4.79 26.54
CA ASN A 170 3.99 -3.75 25.65
C ASN A 170 5.45 -3.40 25.97
N THR A 171 6.34 -4.38 25.80
CA THR A 171 7.78 -4.21 25.97
C THR A 171 8.46 -3.84 24.66
N LEU A 172 9.66 -3.28 24.73
CA LEU A 172 10.51 -3.09 23.55
C LEU A 172 11.05 -4.44 23.08
N ILE A 173 11.13 -4.62 21.77
CA ILE A 173 11.82 -5.77 21.21
C ILE A 173 13.30 -5.81 21.64
N PRO A 174 13.94 -6.98 21.62
CA PRO A 174 15.40 -7.08 21.65
C PRO A 174 16.03 -6.34 20.46
N GLU A 175 17.17 -5.66 20.69
CA GLU A 175 17.81 -4.78 19.71
C GLU A 175 18.33 -5.52 18.45
N SER A 176 18.66 -6.81 18.58
CA SER A 176 19.09 -7.65 17.46
C SER A 176 17.95 -8.55 16.96
N LEU A 177 17.18 -8.07 16.00
CA LEU A 177 16.25 -8.90 15.23
C LEU A 177 17.00 -9.67 14.13
N PRO A 178 16.60 -10.92 13.83
CA PRO A 178 17.08 -11.58 12.63
C PRO A 178 16.61 -10.83 11.38
N GLU A 179 17.45 -10.84 10.36
CA GLU A 179 17.14 -10.31 9.04
C GLU A 179 15.87 -10.98 8.47
N PRO A 180 15.15 -10.34 7.53
CA PRO A 180 14.00 -10.94 6.88
C PRO A 180 14.36 -12.30 6.24
N GLY A 181 13.76 -13.39 6.72
CA GLY A 181 14.07 -14.76 6.27
C GLY A 181 15.39 -15.33 6.83
N GLY A 182 16.01 -14.65 7.79
CA GLY A 182 17.15 -15.12 8.55
C GLY A 182 16.79 -16.20 9.57
N GLU A 183 17.83 -16.79 10.17
CA GLU A 183 17.68 -17.82 11.20
C GLU A 183 17.05 -17.24 12.47
N LYS A 184 16.18 -18.02 13.12
CA LYS A 184 15.57 -17.59 14.39
C LYS A 184 16.66 -17.44 15.46
N VAL A 185 16.51 -16.47 16.34
CA VAL A 185 17.48 -16.20 17.42
C VAL A 185 16.84 -16.54 18.75
N ALA A 186 17.46 -17.40 19.55
CA ALA A 186 16.99 -17.68 20.90
C ALA A 186 17.08 -16.42 21.78
N VAL A 187 16.01 -16.11 22.53
CA VAL A 187 15.94 -14.94 23.42
C VAL A 187 15.58 -15.38 24.83
N ASP A 188 16.30 -14.83 25.81
CA ASP A 188 15.95 -14.95 27.23
C ASP A 188 14.85 -13.94 27.57
N LEU A 189 13.64 -14.45 27.80
CA LEU A 189 12.44 -13.65 28.09
C LEU A 189 12.39 -13.15 29.54
N ASP A 190 13.19 -13.72 30.45
CA ASP A 190 13.22 -13.39 31.88
C ASP A 190 14.35 -12.40 32.24
N ALA A 191 15.17 -11.99 31.27
CA ALA A 191 16.27 -11.07 31.49
C ALA A 191 15.76 -9.65 31.85
N PRO A 192 16.16 -9.07 33.00
CA PRO A 192 15.76 -7.72 33.37
C PRO A 192 16.30 -6.68 32.38
N GLU A 193 15.50 -5.64 32.12
CA GLU A 193 15.76 -4.53 31.18
C GLU A 193 17.15 -3.88 31.33
N ASN A 194 17.75 -3.99 32.53
CA ASN A 194 19.03 -3.39 32.91
C ASN A 194 20.29 -4.24 32.60
N SER A 195 20.15 -5.40 31.94
CA SER A 195 21.28 -6.28 31.61
C SER A 195 21.76 -6.18 30.15
N ARG A 196 21.21 -5.24 29.37
CA ARG A 196 21.67 -4.99 28.00
C ARG A 196 22.93 -4.10 28.03
N PRO A 197 24.00 -4.43 27.26
CA PRO A 197 25.20 -3.62 27.22
C PRO A 197 24.86 -2.22 26.71
N ASN A 198 25.16 -1.22 27.53
CA ASN A 198 25.01 0.19 27.16
C ASN A 198 25.99 0.49 26.03
N THR A 199 25.50 0.59 24.79
CA THR A 199 26.33 0.95 23.63
C THR A 199 26.54 2.46 23.61
N ASP A 200 27.22 2.95 24.65
CA ASP A 200 27.67 4.34 24.76
C ASP A 200 29.15 4.37 25.19
N GLU A 201 29.96 3.44 24.68
CA GLU A 201 31.43 3.46 24.80
C GLU A 201 32.09 2.91 23.53
N SER A 202 31.98 3.65 22.42
CA SER A 202 32.96 3.54 21.33
C SER A 202 33.05 4.83 20.53
N THR A 203 33.43 5.93 21.20
CA THR A 203 34.15 7.03 20.54
C THR A 203 35.04 7.72 21.57
N GLY A 204 36.35 7.47 21.46
CA GLY A 204 37.36 8.49 21.76
C GLY A 204 38.05 8.42 23.12
N GLN A 205 38.88 7.41 23.36
CA GLN A 205 40.02 7.60 24.26
C GLN A 205 41.24 6.74 23.87
N SER A 206 42.06 7.26 22.96
CA SER A 206 43.51 7.00 22.98
C SER A 206 44.24 8.11 22.21
N GLY A 207 45.10 8.89 22.87
CA GLY A 207 46.14 9.66 22.17
C GLY A 207 46.49 11.07 22.63
N GLN A 208 46.46 11.40 23.92
CA GLN A 208 47.45 12.28 24.55
C GLN A 208 48.04 11.46 25.69
N GLU A 209 49.35 11.24 25.85
CA GLU A 209 50.42 12.23 26.01
C GLU A 209 51.80 11.55 25.91
N SER A 210 52.87 12.35 25.72
CA SER A 210 54.29 12.09 26.08
C SER A 210 55.27 11.55 25.02
N ARG A 211 55.84 12.43 24.17
CA ARG A 211 57.22 12.95 24.29
C ARG A 211 57.61 13.82 23.09
#